data_AF-A0A2K9AVF7-F1
#
_entry.id   AF-A0A2K9AVF7-F1
#
_cell.length_a   1.000
_cell.length_b   1.000
_cell.length_c   1.000
_cell.angle_alpha   90.00
_cell.angle_beta   90.00
_cell.angle_gamma   90.00
#
_symmetry.space_group_name_H-M   'P 1'
#
loop_
_entity.id
_entity.type
_entity.pdbx_description
1 polymer ?
#
loop_
_entity_poly.entity_id
_entity_poly.type
_entity_poly.pdbx_seq_one_letter_code
_entity_poly.pdbx_strand_id
1 'polypeptide(L)'
;MRFRRIITILHKWLGLALSLWLLLIALTGTLLLFKTELLQLTYPQLNLSAIPTQQEAAKVFDQNPANYAFLPSDYHPWIETVDDEGTHHYYSAEGVLLLSRSAMGDWIEWMVEFHHHLFLHELGKELQGIFGIGCLFLIFSGLIKWWPRKRWSKKDFSIRLSKPGQKQWGQTLWQSHRTFGVVLFFPILIAVATGTAMMCSAVGTALKALFPLQGEERPVIDIPTLSSASWQERFAVAEVIMPEARPKLISWASSSMRMTQPEEWHKNGRTRIAFDPETHQITEWTNIREQTLGYRLAQKVYPLHIANIGGGTYLTVIFLSGVALILLSVTGVWFWLWYRQKRKTRS
;
A
#
# COMPACT_ATOMS: atom_id res chain seq x y z
N MET A 1 15.39 35.81 8.57
CA MET A 1 15.17 35.28 9.95
C MET A 1 13.71 34.93 10.27
N ARG A 2 12.72 35.67 9.75
CA ARG A 2 11.28 35.40 10.01
C ARG A 2 10.77 34.05 9.44
N PHE A 3 11.18 33.67 8.23
CA PHE A 3 10.75 32.42 7.57
C PHE A 3 11.02 31.14 8.39
N ARG A 4 12.29 30.88 8.79
CA ARG A 4 12.63 29.69 9.59
C ARG A 4 11.89 29.65 10.94
N ARG A 5 11.56 30.80 11.52
CA ARG A 5 10.78 30.87 12.77
C ARG A 5 9.33 30.42 12.53
N ILE A 6 8.71 30.88 11.45
CA ILE A 6 7.36 30.47 11.04
C ILE A 6 7.33 28.96 10.77
N ILE A 7 8.24 28.45 9.93
CA ILE A 7 8.35 27.00 9.65
C ILE A 7 8.53 26.18 10.92
N THR A 8 9.33 26.65 11.89
CA THR A 8 9.51 25.96 13.16
C THR A 8 8.22 25.90 13.99
N ILE A 9 7.43 26.97 13.99
CA ILE A 9 6.15 27.04 14.70
C ILE A 9 5.14 26.11 14.03
N LEU A 10 5.01 26.19 12.71
CA LEU A 10 4.10 25.35 11.92
C LEU A 10 4.44 23.87 12.07
N HIS A 11 5.70 23.48 11.85
CA HIS A 11 6.15 22.09 12.01
C HIS A 11 5.85 21.55 13.41
N LYS A 12 6.10 22.35 14.46
CA LYS A 12 5.84 21.93 15.84
C LYS A 12 4.35 21.69 16.09
N TRP A 13 3.48 22.65 15.74
CA TRP A 13 2.06 22.54 16.06
C TRP A 13 1.33 21.54 15.19
N LEU A 14 1.62 21.52 13.89
CA LEU A 14 1.08 20.51 12.98
C LEU A 14 1.57 19.11 13.36
N GLY A 15 2.85 18.97 13.69
CA GLY A 15 3.41 17.69 14.14
C GLY A 15 2.77 17.17 15.41
N LEU A 16 2.47 18.05 16.38
CA LEU A 16 1.74 17.66 17.59
C LEU A 16 0.29 17.27 17.28
N ALA A 17 -0.41 18.04 16.44
CA ALA A 17 -1.79 17.76 16.06
C ALA A 17 -1.93 16.40 15.35
N LEU A 18 -1.01 16.08 14.44
CA LEU A 18 -1.04 14.84 13.66
C LEU A 18 -0.33 13.66 14.33
N SER A 19 0.38 13.86 15.44
CA SER A 19 1.28 12.84 16.01
C SER A 19 0.59 11.52 16.38
N LEU A 20 -0.60 11.57 16.99
CA LEU A 20 -1.33 10.37 17.39
C LEU A 20 -1.82 9.60 16.16
N TRP A 21 -2.43 10.30 15.20
CA TRP A 21 -2.85 9.71 13.94
C TRP A 21 -1.66 9.09 13.19
N LEU A 22 -0.55 9.83 13.04
CA LEU A 22 0.65 9.36 12.35
C LEU A 22 1.26 8.14 13.05
N LEU A 23 1.26 8.12 14.39
CA LEU A 23 1.70 6.97 15.17
C LEU A 23 0.86 5.72 14.85
N LEU A 24 -0.47 5.85 14.88
CA LEU A 24 -1.37 4.72 14.65
C LEU A 24 -1.29 4.22 13.20
N ILE A 25 -1.27 5.13 12.22
CA ILE A 25 -1.16 4.77 10.80
C ILE A 25 0.20 4.17 10.46
N ALA A 26 1.29 4.70 11.02
CA ALA A 26 2.61 4.12 10.82
C ALA A 26 2.69 2.73 11.47
N LEU A 27 2.07 2.53 12.64
CA LEU A 27 2.00 1.23 13.29
C LEU A 27 1.23 0.21 12.44
N THR A 28 -0.01 0.54 12.05
CA THR A 28 -0.83 -0.36 11.23
C THR A 28 -0.20 -0.63 9.87
N GLY A 29 0.35 0.40 9.21
CA GLY A 29 1.02 0.25 7.91
C GLY A 29 2.28 -0.62 7.98
N THR A 30 3.07 -0.49 9.04
CA THR A 30 4.29 -1.32 9.24
C THR A 30 3.92 -2.78 9.45
N LEU A 31 2.86 -3.07 10.21
CA LEU A 31 2.36 -4.42 10.43
C LEU A 31 1.74 -5.03 9.16
N LEU A 32 1.02 -4.21 8.37
CA LEU A 32 0.38 -4.65 7.13
C LEU A 32 1.36 -5.05 6.02
N LEU A 33 2.64 -4.69 6.12
CA LEU A 33 3.69 -5.24 5.24
C LEU A 33 3.79 -6.76 5.35
N PHE A 34 3.34 -7.33 6.47
CA PHE A 34 3.37 -8.76 6.77
C PHE A 34 1.95 -9.35 6.86
N LYS A 35 0.97 -8.78 6.14
CA LYS A 35 -0.45 -9.20 6.24
C LYS A 35 -0.61 -10.71 6.04
N THR A 36 0.11 -11.29 5.08
CA THR A 36 0.01 -12.72 4.74
C THR A 36 0.54 -13.60 5.88
N GLU A 37 1.69 -13.23 6.44
CA GLU A 37 2.29 -13.92 7.58
C GLU A 37 1.41 -13.77 8.83
N LEU A 38 0.82 -12.59 9.06
CA LEU A 38 -0.11 -12.38 10.16
C LEU A 38 -1.37 -13.23 10.01
N LEU A 39 -1.90 -13.39 8.79
CA LEU A 39 -3.01 -14.29 8.52
C LEU A 39 -2.64 -15.74 8.80
N GLN A 40 -1.47 -16.19 8.33
CA GLN A 40 -0.96 -17.55 8.54
C GLN A 40 -0.66 -17.87 10.01
N LEU A 41 -0.22 -16.88 10.78
CA LEU A 41 -0.04 -17.00 12.22
C LEU A 41 -1.37 -17.06 12.97
N THR A 42 -2.37 -16.30 12.54
CA THR A 42 -3.70 -16.24 13.17
C THR A 42 -4.55 -17.46 12.80
N TYR A 43 -4.41 -17.93 11.56
CA TYR A 43 -5.18 -19.02 10.96
C TYR A 43 -4.24 -20.10 10.42
N PRO A 44 -3.82 -21.04 11.26
CA PRO A 44 -2.85 -22.07 10.87
C PRO A 44 -3.28 -22.91 9.66
N GLN A 45 -4.58 -23.05 9.41
CA GLN A 45 -5.13 -23.73 8.23
C GLN A 45 -4.77 -23.06 6.89
N LEU A 46 -4.28 -21.81 6.89
CA LEU A 46 -3.78 -21.11 5.70
C LEU A 46 -2.29 -21.42 5.40
N ASN A 47 -1.63 -22.22 6.24
CA ASN A 47 -0.27 -22.70 6.00
C ASN A 47 -0.30 -23.94 5.10
N LEU A 48 -0.57 -23.72 3.82
CA LEU A 48 -0.56 -24.80 2.82
C LEU A 48 0.86 -25.29 2.55
N SER A 49 1.01 -26.59 2.29
CA SER A 49 2.29 -27.22 1.95
C SER A 49 2.81 -26.82 0.57
N ALA A 50 1.90 -26.42 -0.32
CA ALA A 50 2.19 -25.92 -1.66
C ALA A 50 1.17 -24.84 -2.04
N ILE A 51 1.60 -23.90 -2.88
CA ILE A 51 0.72 -22.87 -3.45
C ILE A 51 -0.12 -23.52 -4.56
N PRO A 52 -1.46 -23.43 -4.53
CA PRO A 52 -2.30 -24.01 -5.56
C PRO A 52 -2.01 -23.41 -6.96
N THR A 53 -2.20 -24.22 -7.99
CA THR A 53 -1.98 -23.83 -9.38
C THR A 53 -3.15 -23.02 -9.93
N GLN A 54 -2.93 -22.33 -11.06
CA GLN A 54 -3.98 -21.62 -11.78
C GLN A 54 -5.12 -22.57 -12.24
N GLN A 55 -4.80 -23.81 -12.60
CA GLN A 55 -5.80 -24.79 -13.03
C GLN A 55 -6.66 -25.29 -11.86
N GLU A 56 -6.06 -25.48 -10.69
CA GLU A 56 -6.79 -25.80 -9.45
C GLU A 56 -7.71 -24.64 -9.06
N ALA A 57 -7.21 -23.40 -9.11
CA ALA A 57 -8.01 -22.20 -8.86
C ALA A 57 -9.22 -22.10 -9.80
N ALA A 58 -9.03 -22.38 -11.10
CA ALA A 58 -10.12 -22.36 -12.08
C ALA A 58 -11.28 -23.29 -11.69
N LYS A 59 -10.97 -24.53 -11.25
CA LYS A 59 -11.99 -25.49 -10.81
C LYS A 59 -12.77 -24.97 -9.61
N VAL A 60 -12.09 -24.36 -8.64
CA VAL A 60 -12.74 -23.78 -7.46
C VAL A 60 -13.65 -22.62 -7.87
N PHE A 61 -13.19 -21.76 -8.77
CA PHE A 61 -13.96 -20.62 -9.27
C PHE A 61 -15.23 -21.06 -10.02
N ASP A 62 -15.14 -22.11 -10.84
CA ASP A 62 -16.31 -22.64 -11.56
C ASP A 62 -17.37 -23.24 -10.62
N GLN A 63 -16.96 -23.72 -9.44
CA GLN A 63 -17.86 -24.33 -8.46
C GLN A 63 -18.40 -23.34 -7.41
N ASN A 64 -17.68 -22.24 -7.16
CA ASN A 64 -17.97 -21.30 -6.09
C ASN A 64 -18.02 -19.87 -6.63
N PRO A 65 -19.06 -19.51 -7.43
CA PRO A 65 -19.22 -18.16 -7.93
C PRO A 65 -19.39 -17.17 -6.77
N ALA A 66 -18.72 -16.03 -6.88
CA ALA A 66 -18.71 -14.96 -5.87
C ALA A 66 -18.65 -13.58 -6.56
N ASN A 67 -18.34 -12.50 -5.85
CA ASN A 67 -18.17 -11.18 -6.46
C ASN A 67 -16.86 -11.10 -7.27
N TYR A 68 -15.75 -11.45 -6.62
CA TYR A 68 -14.42 -11.53 -7.22
C TYR A 68 -13.56 -12.58 -6.52
N ALA A 69 -12.47 -12.99 -7.17
CA ALA A 69 -11.53 -13.95 -6.60
C ALA A 69 -10.09 -13.62 -6.97
N PHE A 70 -9.17 -13.96 -6.08
CA PHE A 70 -7.73 -13.83 -6.29
C PHE A 70 -7.14 -15.18 -6.64
N LEU A 71 -6.26 -15.18 -7.65
CA LEU A 71 -5.46 -16.35 -7.93
C LEU A 71 -4.34 -16.51 -6.90
N PRO A 72 -3.96 -17.76 -6.58
CA PRO A 72 -2.83 -18.04 -5.71
C PRO A 72 -1.53 -17.40 -6.19
N SER A 73 -0.69 -16.98 -5.25
CA SER A 73 0.64 -16.43 -5.48
C SER A 73 1.51 -16.53 -4.24
N ASP A 74 2.79 -16.18 -4.35
CA ASP A 74 3.72 -16.19 -3.20
C ASP A 74 3.25 -15.32 -2.02
N TYR A 75 2.46 -14.27 -2.30
CA TYR A 75 1.90 -13.37 -1.27
C TYR A 75 0.46 -13.70 -0.89
N HIS A 76 -0.18 -14.63 -1.60
CA HIS A 76 -1.53 -15.14 -1.33
C HIS A 76 -1.50 -16.66 -1.61
N PRO A 77 -0.91 -17.48 -0.74
CA PRO A 77 -0.58 -18.88 -1.02
C PRO A 77 -1.80 -19.83 -1.00
N TRP A 78 -3.00 -19.31 -1.23
CA TRP A 78 -4.29 -20.00 -1.19
C TRP A 78 -5.19 -19.50 -2.33
N ILE A 79 -6.28 -20.22 -2.59
CA ILE A 79 -7.35 -19.75 -3.47
C ILE A 79 -8.32 -18.92 -2.63
N GLU A 80 -8.68 -17.72 -3.08
CA GLU A 80 -9.53 -16.79 -2.33
C GLU A 80 -10.69 -16.29 -3.18
N THR A 81 -11.91 -16.49 -2.72
CA THR A 81 -13.11 -15.84 -3.28
C THR A 81 -13.65 -14.83 -2.26
N VAL A 82 -14.28 -13.76 -2.76
CA VAL A 82 -14.93 -12.75 -1.93
C VAL A 82 -16.35 -12.58 -2.43
N ASP A 83 -17.32 -12.74 -1.52
CA ASP A 83 -18.75 -12.60 -1.83
C ASP A 83 -19.21 -11.13 -1.91
N ASP A 84 -20.51 -10.93 -2.11
CA ASP A 84 -21.11 -9.59 -2.19
C ASP A 84 -21.16 -8.87 -0.83
N GLU A 85 -21.11 -9.62 0.28
CA GLU A 85 -21.06 -9.09 1.64
C GLU A 85 -19.63 -8.70 2.06
N GLY A 86 -18.63 -9.05 1.26
CA GLY A 86 -17.21 -8.82 1.54
C GLY A 86 -16.58 -9.92 2.41
N THR A 87 -17.23 -11.06 2.57
CA THR A 87 -16.66 -12.23 3.25
C THR A 87 -15.63 -12.90 2.36
N HIS A 88 -14.44 -13.11 2.91
CA HIS A 88 -13.35 -13.80 2.26
C HIS A 88 -13.43 -15.31 2.54
N HIS A 89 -13.52 -16.12 1.50
CA HIS A 89 -13.50 -17.58 1.57
C HIS A 89 -12.18 -18.13 1.01
N TYR A 90 -11.54 -19.00 1.78
CA TYR A 90 -10.21 -19.54 1.50
C TYR A 90 -10.32 -21.03 1.21
N TYR A 91 -9.71 -21.48 0.12
CA TYR A 91 -9.79 -22.87 -0.34
C TYR A 91 -8.40 -23.51 -0.51
N SER A 92 -8.36 -24.83 -0.33
CA SER A 92 -7.20 -25.66 -0.70
C SER A 92 -7.15 -25.91 -2.21
N ALA A 93 -6.06 -26.53 -2.70
CA ALA A 93 -5.90 -26.93 -4.09
C ALA A 93 -7.00 -27.91 -4.57
N GLU A 94 -7.54 -28.71 -3.66
CA GLU A 94 -8.62 -29.67 -3.92
C GLU A 94 -10.01 -29.01 -3.88
N GLY A 95 -10.11 -27.72 -3.59
CA GLY A 95 -11.37 -26.98 -3.48
C GLY A 95 -12.09 -27.17 -2.14
N VAL A 96 -11.40 -27.66 -1.11
CA VAL A 96 -11.96 -27.73 0.25
C VAL A 96 -11.96 -26.33 0.86
N LEU A 97 -13.11 -25.87 1.36
CA LEU A 97 -13.21 -24.63 2.12
C LEU A 97 -12.46 -24.76 3.45
N LEU A 98 -11.41 -23.97 3.62
CA LEU A 98 -10.53 -23.97 4.80
C LEU A 98 -11.02 -22.99 5.86
N LEU A 99 -11.47 -21.82 5.43
CA LEU A 99 -11.84 -20.71 6.30
C LEU A 99 -12.78 -19.75 5.58
N SER A 100 -13.71 -19.14 6.32
CA SER A 100 -14.46 -17.96 5.89
C SER A 100 -14.22 -16.85 6.91
N ARG A 101 -13.80 -15.67 6.44
CA ARG A 101 -13.56 -14.46 7.25
C ARG A 101 -14.56 -13.40 6.81
N SER A 102 -15.57 -13.13 7.64
CA SER A 102 -16.54 -12.07 7.38
C SER A 102 -15.86 -10.71 7.34
N ALA A 103 -16.42 -9.76 6.59
CA ALA A 103 -15.96 -8.37 6.61
C ALA A 103 -15.91 -7.84 8.06
N MET A 104 -14.78 -7.26 8.46
CA MET A 104 -14.52 -6.79 9.83
C MET A 104 -14.59 -7.90 10.89
N GLY A 105 -14.39 -9.16 10.48
CA GLY A 105 -14.50 -10.34 11.35
C GLY A 105 -13.28 -10.56 12.26
N ASP A 106 -12.16 -9.89 12.00
CA ASP A 106 -10.97 -10.00 12.82
C ASP A 106 -10.12 -8.72 12.88
N TRP A 107 -9.11 -8.77 13.74
CA TRP A 107 -8.21 -7.66 14.01
C TRP A 107 -7.33 -7.27 12.80
N ILE A 108 -7.06 -8.18 11.86
CA ILE A 108 -6.27 -7.90 10.66
C ILE A 108 -7.10 -7.05 9.71
N GLU A 109 -8.37 -7.37 9.53
CA GLU A 109 -9.30 -6.54 8.77
C GLU A 109 -9.59 -5.21 9.44
N TRP A 110 -9.74 -5.18 10.78
CA TRP A 110 -9.82 -3.91 11.51
C TRP A 110 -8.60 -3.04 11.24
N MET A 111 -7.41 -3.63 11.18
CA MET A 111 -6.17 -2.93 10.88
C MET A 111 -6.15 -2.39 9.44
N VAL A 112 -6.59 -3.18 8.46
CA VAL A 112 -6.73 -2.76 7.05
C VAL A 112 -7.70 -1.58 6.95
N GLU A 113 -8.88 -1.71 7.55
CA GLU A 113 -9.93 -0.70 7.50
C GLU A 113 -9.51 0.59 8.22
N PHE A 114 -8.85 0.49 9.37
CA PHE A 114 -8.29 1.66 10.03
C PHE A 114 -7.22 2.34 9.18
N HIS A 115 -6.33 1.57 8.56
CA HIS A 115 -5.22 2.13 7.78
C HIS A 115 -5.69 2.85 6.51
N HIS A 116 -6.72 2.32 5.83
CA HIS A 116 -7.26 2.90 4.60
C HIS A 116 -8.32 3.97 4.85
N HIS A 117 -9.19 3.74 5.84
CA HIS A 117 -10.43 4.49 6.00
C HIS A 117 -10.67 4.99 7.42
N LEU A 118 -9.76 4.80 8.38
CA LEU A 118 -9.93 5.25 9.78
C LEU A 118 -11.25 4.78 10.45
N PHE A 119 -11.89 3.71 9.95
CA PHE A 119 -13.26 3.29 10.29
C PHE A 119 -14.38 4.30 9.93
N LEU A 120 -14.07 5.24 9.03
CA LEU A 120 -14.96 6.31 8.59
C LEU A 120 -15.30 6.20 7.08
N HIS A 121 -15.03 5.06 6.45
CA HIS A 121 -15.31 4.81 5.03
C HIS A 121 -14.73 5.92 4.13
N GLU A 122 -15.53 6.49 3.21
CA GLU A 122 -15.09 7.54 2.28
C GLU A 122 -14.58 8.80 2.98
N LEU A 123 -15.20 9.23 4.09
CA LEU A 123 -14.71 10.38 4.86
C LEU A 123 -13.29 10.11 5.39
N GLY A 124 -13.05 8.89 5.83
CA GLY A 124 -11.75 8.48 6.32
C GLY A 124 -10.66 8.56 5.28
N LYS A 125 -10.95 8.11 4.05
CA LYS A 125 -10.05 8.21 2.89
C LYS A 125 -9.73 9.67 2.56
N GLU A 126 -10.74 10.54 2.56
CA GLU A 126 -10.53 11.98 2.33
C GLU A 126 -9.62 12.60 3.40
N LEU A 127 -9.90 12.32 4.68
CA LEU A 127 -9.09 12.77 5.81
C LEU A 127 -7.65 12.23 5.72
N GLN A 128 -7.48 10.96 5.35
CA GLN A 128 -6.18 10.32 5.18
C GLN A 128 -5.35 11.03 4.10
N GLY A 129 -5.99 11.44 2.99
CA GLY A 129 -5.36 12.27 1.96
C GLY A 129 -4.91 13.64 2.47
N ILE A 130 -5.78 14.35 3.20
CA ILE A 130 -5.47 15.67 3.78
C ILE A 130 -4.32 15.58 4.79
N PHE A 131 -4.39 14.60 5.70
CA PHE A 131 -3.34 14.36 6.69
C PHE A 131 -2.02 13.95 6.03
N GLY A 132 -2.08 13.16 4.96
CA GLY A 132 -0.94 12.84 4.11
C GLY A 132 -0.23 14.08 3.56
N ILE A 133 -0.98 15.04 3.01
CA ILE A 133 -0.43 16.35 2.56
C ILE A 133 0.20 17.11 3.73
N GLY A 134 -0.45 17.11 4.90
CA GLY A 134 0.12 17.67 6.14
C GLY A 134 1.45 17.02 6.53
N CYS A 135 1.56 15.70 6.37
CA CYS A 135 2.80 14.95 6.60
C CYS A 135 3.89 15.26 5.58
N LEU A 136 3.54 15.44 4.30
CA LEU A 136 4.50 15.91 3.29
C LEU A 136 5.07 17.29 3.69
N PHE A 137 4.21 18.21 4.15
CA PHE A 137 4.68 19.48 4.70
C PHE A 137 5.60 19.27 5.91
N LEU A 138 5.28 18.34 6.83
CA LEU A 138 6.16 18.03 7.98
C LEU A 138 7.54 17.51 7.56
N ILE A 139 7.60 16.65 6.54
CA ILE A 139 8.85 16.11 5.98
C ILE A 139 9.72 17.25 5.44
N PHE A 140 9.18 18.10 4.56
CA PHE A 140 9.94 19.20 3.97
C PHE A 140 10.28 20.30 4.98
N SER A 141 9.36 20.67 5.87
CA SER A 141 9.63 21.64 6.94
C SER A 141 10.67 21.12 7.94
N GLY A 142 10.69 19.82 8.21
CA GLY A 142 11.71 19.14 9.00
C GLY A 142 13.10 19.27 8.36
N LEU A 143 13.21 18.99 7.06
CA LEU A 143 14.45 19.14 6.30
C LEU A 143 14.94 20.60 6.31
N ILE A 144 14.07 21.57 6.06
CA ILE A 144 14.40 23.02 6.10
C ILE A 144 14.93 23.43 7.48
N LYS A 145 14.31 22.91 8.55
CA LYS A 145 14.69 23.20 9.95
C LYS A 145 16.02 22.55 10.31
N TRP A 146 16.28 21.33 9.82
CA TRP A 146 17.54 20.62 10.01
C TRP A 146 18.69 21.27 9.24
N TRP A 147 18.43 21.82 8.05
CA TRP A 147 19.48 22.29 7.14
C TRP A 147 20.38 23.37 7.78
N PRO A 148 21.69 23.08 7.95
CA PRO A 148 22.61 23.99 8.63
C PRO A 148 22.82 25.27 7.82
N ARG A 149 23.12 26.37 8.52
CA ARG A 149 23.30 27.69 7.87
C ARG A 149 24.65 27.89 7.19
N LYS A 150 25.67 27.14 7.61
CA LYS A 150 27.06 27.35 7.14
C LYS A 150 27.64 26.08 6.53
N ARG A 151 27.91 25.05 7.33
CA ARG A 151 28.47 23.76 6.86
C ARG A 151 27.89 22.61 7.67
N TRP A 152 27.84 21.44 7.06
CA TRP A 152 27.44 20.19 7.71
C TRP A 152 28.58 19.71 8.62
N SER A 153 28.22 19.08 9.74
CA SER A 153 29.16 18.50 10.68
C SER A 153 28.71 17.11 11.14
N LYS A 154 29.64 16.28 11.63
CA LYS A 154 29.30 14.96 12.21
C LYS A 154 28.25 15.05 13.33
N LYS A 155 28.19 16.20 14.04
CA LYS A 155 27.21 16.45 15.12
C LYS A 155 25.78 16.59 14.60
N ASP A 156 25.58 16.85 13.32
CA ASP A 156 24.24 17.02 12.73
C ASP A 156 23.52 15.69 12.50
N PHE A 157 24.27 14.59 12.56
CA PHE A 157 23.80 13.21 12.41
C PHE A 157 24.04 12.35 13.67
N SER A 158 24.56 12.93 14.75
CA SER A 158 24.88 12.18 15.98
C SER A 158 23.71 12.15 16.96
N ILE A 159 23.48 10.99 17.56
CA ILE A 159 22.56 10.79 18.70
C ILE A 159 23.40 10.47 19.94
N ARG A 160 23.24 11.28 20.99
CA ARG A 160 23.79 11.01 22.33
C ARG A 160 22.73 10.31 23.13
N LEU A 161 22.99 9.06 23.52
CA LEU A 161 22.07 8.26 24.30
C LEU A 161 22.18 8.63 25.78
N SER A 162 21.04 8.82 26.42
CA SER A 162 20.91 9.00 27.86
C SER A 162 19.64 8.30 28.33
N LYS A 163 19.58 7.92 29.61
CA LYS A 163 18.42 7.22 30.18
C LYS A 163 17.27 8.21 30.49
N PRO A 164 16.00 7.77 30.42
CA PRO A 164 14.87 8.57 30.91
C PRO A 164 15.13 9.08 32.34
N GLY A 165 14.86 10.37 32.58
CA GLY A 165 15.12 11.04 33.86
C GLY A 165 16.47 11.74 33.98
N GLN A 166 17.46 11.42 33.13
CA GLN A 166 18.75 12.12 33.13
C GLN A 166 18.65 13.55 32.56
N LYS A 167 19.57 14.44 32.96
CA LYS A 167 19.63 15.84 32.53
C LYS A 167 19.68 16.00 31.00
N GLN A 168 20.30 15.04 30.31
CA GLN A 168 20.52 15.06 28.86
C GLN A 168 19.39 14.38 28.05
N TRP A 169 18.36 13.82 28.70
CA TRP A 169 17.28 13.07 28.04
C TRP A 169 16.58 13.86 26.93
N GLY A 170 16.28 15.14 27.17
CA GLY A 170 15.69 16.00 26.15
C GLY A 170 16.58 16.20 24.92
N GLN A 171 17.91 16.13 25.07
CA GLN A 171 18.84 16.16 23.94
C GLN A 171 18.78 14.85 23.15
N THR A 172 18.71 13.70 23.81
CA THR A 172 18.55 12.40 23.16
C THR A 172 17.28 12.34 22.32
N LEU A 173 16.14 12.77 22.87
CA LEU A 173 14.86 12.81 22.14
C LEU A 173 14.93 13.72 20.91
N TRP A 174 15.44 14.94 21.09
CA TRP A 174 15.56 15.90 19.99
C TRP A 174 16.54 15.42 18.91
N GLN A 175 17.70 14.88 19.30
CA GLN A 175 18.70 14.35 18.36
C GLN A 175 18.17 13.12 17.63
N SER A 176 17.44 12.24 18.31
CA SER A 176 16.81 11.07 17.68
C SER A 176 15.79 11.50 16.64
N HIS A 177 14.84 12.37 17.01
CA HIS A 177 13.83 12.89 16.10
C HIS A 177 14.46 13.55 14.86
N ARG A 178 15.47 14.39 15.07
CA ARG A 178 16.17 15.08 14.00
C ARG A 178 16.95 14.11 13.09
N THR A 179 17.66 13.15 13.66
CA THR A 179 18.58 12.27 12.92
C THR A 179 17.81 11.23 12.12
N PHE A 180 16.81 10.57 12.71
CA PHE A 180 15.98 9.62 11.97
C PHE A 180 15.23 10.30 10.82
N GLY A 181 14.71 11.51 11.05
CA GLY A 181 13.99 12.25 10.01
C GLY A 181 14.85 12.62 8.79
N VAL A 182 16.15 12.89 8.98
CA VAL A 182 17.04 13.21 7.85
C VAL A 182 17.68 11.97 7.23
N VAL A 183 18.12 11.00 8.03
CA VAL A 183 18.78 9.78 7.52
C VAL A 183 17.81 8.94 6.71
N LEU A 184 16.55 8.87 7.16
CA LEU A 184 15.49 8.12 6.48
C LEU A 184 14.57 9.04 5.68
N PHE A 185 15.05 10.23 5.30
CA PHE A 185 14.25 11.22 4.56
C PHE A 185 13.64 10.64 3.28
N PHE A 186 14.45 10.02 2.41
CA PHE A 186 13.95 9.46 1.15
C PHE A 186 13.00 8.27 1.35
N PRO A 187 13.32 7.26 2.19
CA PRO A 187 12.36 6.19 2.51
C PRO A 187 11.02 6.72 3.05
N ILE A 188 11.05 7.64 4.02
CA ILE A 188 9.84 8.25 4.60
C ILE A 188 9.08 9.04 3.53
N LEU A 189 9.78 9.82 2.71
CA LEU A 189 9.15 10.57 1.62
C LEU A 189 8.45 9.65 0.64
N ILE A 190 9.07 8.53 0.25
CA ILE A 190 8.45 7.55 -0.65
C ILE A 190 7.20 6.96 -0.01
N ALA A 191 7.27 6.47 1.22
CA ALA A 191 6.14 5.86 1.91
C ALA A 191 4.95 6.84 2.06
N VAL A 192 5.22 8.07 2.52
CA VAL A 192 4.17 9.09 2.74
C VAL A 192 3.64 9.64 1.42
N ALA A 193 4.50 9.90 0.43
CA ALA A 193 4.05 10.42 -0.87
C ALA A 193 3.19 9.41 -1.62
N THR A 194 3.58 8.13 -1.61
CA THR A 194 2.80 7.08 -2.27
C THR A 194 1.48 6.81 -1.56
N GLY A 195 1.47 6.76 -0.22
CA GLY A 195 0.22 6.64 0.56
C GLY A 195 -0.72 7.82 0.32
N THR A 196 -0.19 9.04 0.32
CA THR A 196 -0.98 10.26 0.03
C THR A 196 -1.52 10.24 -1.40
N ALA A 197 -0.72 9.82 -2.38
CA ALA A 197 -1.11 9.73 -3.78
C ALA A 197 -2.21 8.68 -4.04
N MET A 198 -2.24 7.58 -3.27
CA MET A 198 -3.33 6.60 -3.35
C MET A 198 -4.66 7.14 -2.83
N MET A 199 -4.62 7.99 -1.79
CA MET A 199 -5.82 8.58 -1.19
C MET A 199 -6.32 9.81 -1.96
N CYS A 200 -5.45 10.46 -2.73
CA CYS A 200 -5.77 11.66 -3.50
C CYS A 200 -5.96 11.33 -5.00
N SER A 201 -7.21 11.19 -5.44
CA SER A 201 -7.56 10.92 -6.84
C SER A 201 -6.98 11.95 -7.82
N ALA A 202 -6.78 13.19 -7.37
CA ALA A 202 -6.18 14.27 -8.17
C ALA A 202 -4.78 13.93 -8.69
N VAL A 203 -3.99 13.12 -7.97
CA VAL A 203 -2.64 12.73 -8.40
C VAL A 203 -2.71 11.86 -9.67
N GLY A 204 -3.61 10.87 -9.68
CA GLY A 204 -3.83 10.03 -10.85
C GLY A 204 -4.35 10.82 -12.05
N THR A 205 -5.29 11.75 -11.81
CA THR A 205 -5.81 12.64 -12.86
C THR A 205 -4.72 13.55 -13.42
N ALA A 206 -3.90 14.16 -12.57
CA ALA A 206 -2.81 15.03 -12.99
C ALA A 206 -1.76 14.29 -13.83
N LEU A 207 -1.37 13.07 -13.42
CA LEU A 207 -0.42 12.26 -14.18
C LEU A 207 -0.95 11.89 -15.58
N LYS A 208 -2.24 11.53 -15.69
CA LYS A 208 -2.87 11.25 -16.98
C LYS A 208 -2.96 12.51 -17.86
N ALA A 209 -3.25 13.66 -17.27
CA ALA A 209 -3.32 14.92 -17.99
C ALA A 209 -1.96 15.41 -18.50
N LEU A 210 -0.88 15.18 -17.74
CA LEU A 210 0.48 15.54 -18.12
C LEU A 210 1.05 14.64 -19.22
N PHE A 211 0.56 13.40 -19.33
CA PHE A 211 1.02 12.41 -20.30
C PHE A 211 -0.19 11.74 -20.98
N PRO A 212 -0.93 12.45 -21.85
CA PRO A 212 -2.10 11.90 -22.54
C PRO A 212 -1.72 10.82 -23.55
N LEU A 213 -2.69 9.98 -23.92
CA LEU A 213 -2.50 8.91 -24.90
C LEU A 213 -2.42 9.60 -26.26
N GLN A 214 -1.31 9.41 -26.96
CA GLN A 214 -1.23 9.73 -28.37
C GLN A 214 -1.72 8.49 -29.11
N GLY A 215 -2.68 8.70 -30.02
CA GLY A 215 -3.48 7.65 -30.64
C GLY A 215 -2.64 6.47 -31.12
N GLU A 216 -2.88 5.31 -30.52
CA GLU A 216 -2.44 4.02 -31.04
C GLU A 216 -3.70 3.25 -31.48
N GLU A 217 -3.67 2.77 -32.72
CA GLU A 217 -4.59 1.75 -33.18
C GLU A 217 -4.29 0.46 -32.41
N ARG A 218 -5.30 -0.09 -31.73
CA ARG A 218 -5.15 -1.37 -31.05
C ARG A 218 -4.96 -2.46 -32.11
N PRO A 219 -4.02 -3.40 -31.92
CA PRO A 219 -3.90 -4.52 -32.83
C PRO A 219 -5.23 -5.28 -32.88
N VAL A 220 -5.74 -5.54 -34.08
CA VAL A 220 -6.90 -6.41 -34.24
C VAL A 220 -6.41 -7.83 -34.02
N ILE A 221 -6.85 -8.44 -32.91
CA ILE A 221 -6.56 -9.83 -32.57
C ILE A 221 -7.80 -10.64 -32.91
N ASP A 222 -7.63 -11.74 -33.64
CA ASP A 222 -8.71 -12.72 -33.83
C ASP A 222 -9.03 -13.35 -32.47
N ILE A 223 -10.21 -13.02 -31.95
CA ILE A 223 -10.66 -13.46 -30.64
C ILE A 223 -11.16 -14.90 -30.76
N PRO A 224 -10.56 -15.87 -30.06
CA PRO A 224 -11.06 -17.24 -30.05
C PRO A 224 -12.47 -17.29 -29.45
N THR A 225 -13.36 -18.05 -30.08
CA THR A 225 -14.71 -18.30 -29.55
C THR A 225 -14.63 -19.26 -28.38
N LEU A 226 -15.26 -18.92 -27.26
CA LEU A 226 -15.36 -19.82 -26.10
C LEU A 226 -16.47 -20.85 -26.33
N SER A 227 -16.17 -22.10 -26.03
CA SER A 227 -17.06 -23.27 -26.09
C SER A 227 -17.85 -23.48 -24.79
N SER A 228 -17.35 -22.95 -23.68
CA SER A 228 -17.94 -23.03 -22.34
C SER A 228 -17.71 -21.75 -21.55
N ALA A 229 -18.52 -21.55 -20.52
CA ALA A 229 -18.40 -20.43 -19.59
C ALA A 229 -17.24 -20.57 -18.58
N SER A 230 -16.55 -21.72 -18.58
CA SER A 230 -15.61 -22.11 -17.51
C SER A 230 -14.40 -21.18 -17.43
N TRP A 231 -13.93 -20.94 -16.21
CA TRP A 231 -12.70 -20.20 -15.97
C TRP A 231 -11.47 -20.92 -16.52
N GLN A 232 -11.51 -22.25 -16.58
CA GLN A 232 -10.46 -23.02 -17.23
C GLN A 232 -10.32 -22.65 -18.72
N GLU A 233 -11.43 -22.56 -19.45
CA GLU A 233 -11.40 -22.15 -20.85
C GLU A 233 -11.09 -20.66 -21.04
N ARG A 234 -11.66 -19.79 -20.20
CA ARG A 234 -11.32 -18.35 -20.20
C ARG A 234 -9.82 -18.12 -20.02
N PHE A 235 -9.18 -18.89 -19.13
CA PHE A 235 -7.74 -18.83 -18.93
C PHE A 235 -6.94 -19.35 -20.13
N ALA A 236 -7.38 -20.44 -20.77
CA ALA A 236 -6.73 -20.95 -21.96
C ALA A 236 -6.78 -19.95 -23.12
N VAL A 237 -7.93 -19.32 -23.36
CA VAL A 237 -8.08 -18.28 -24.38
C VAL A 237 -7.26 -17.03 -24.03
N ALA A 238 -7.22 -16.65 -22.76
CA ALA A 238 -6.39 -15.52 -22.31
C ALA A 238 -4.89 -15.76 -22.56
N GLU A 239 -4.40 -16.99 -22.43
CA GLU A 239 -3.00 -17.33 -22.74
C GLU A 239 -2.70 -17.28 -24.25
N VAL A 240 -3.70 -17.47 -25.12
CA VAL A 240 -3.54 -17.27 -26.57
C VAL A 240 -3.44 -15.79 -26.91
N ILE A 241 -4.31 -14.95 -26.32
CA ILE A 241 -4.34 -13.50 -26.61
C ILE A 241 -3.16 -12.78 -25.96
N MET A 242 -2.78 -13.19 -24.75
CA MET A 242 -1.76 -12.55 -23.92
C MET A 242 -0.78 -13.60 -23.34
N PRO A 243 0.10 -14.19 -24.17
CA PRO A 243 0.92 -15.35 -23.79
C PRO A 243 1.91 -15.09 -22.65
N GLU A 244 2.37 -13.84 -22.51
CA GLU A 244 3.27 -13.44 -21.43
C GLU A 244 2.52 -13.05 -20.13
N ALA A 245 1.22 -12.76 -20.24
CA ALA A 245 0.47 -12.25 -19.11
C ALA A 245 -0.05 -13.39 -18.23
N ARG A 246 -0.07 -13.17 -16.92
CA ARG A 246 -0.54 -14.16 -15.93
C ARG A 246 -1.80 -13.67 -15.23
N PRO A 247 -2.89 -14.45 -15.19
CA PRO A 247 -4.09 -14.08 -14.43
C PRO A 247 -3.79 -13.89 -12.95
N LYS A 248 -4.40 -12.87 -12.34
CA LYS A 248 -4.24 -12.56 -10.91
C LYS A 248 -5.55 -12.36 -10.16
N LEU A 249 -6.58 -11.85 -10.85
CA LEU A 249 -7.87 -11.57 -10.26
C LEU A 249 -8.97 -11.83 -11.29
N ILE A 250 -10.07 -12.43 -10.86
CA ILE A 250 -11.28 -12.56 -11.65
C ILE A 250 -12.44 -11.86 -10.94
N SER A 251 -13.46 -11.46 -11.70
CA SER A 251 -14.68 -10.86 -11.18
C SER A 251 -15.87 -11.39 -11.97
N TRP A 252 -16.84 -11.96 -11.26
CA TRP A 252 -18.12 -12.33 -11.86
C TRP A 252 -19.00 -11.10 -12.05
N ALA A 253 -19.03 -10.18 -11.07
CA ALA A 253 -19.84 -8.97 -11.12
C ALA A 253 -19.58 -8.10 -12.37
N SER A 254 -18.33 -8.06 -12.82
CA SER A 254 -17.92 -7.34 -14.04
C SER A 254 -17.60 -8.26 -15.21
N SER A 255 -17.87 -9.56 -15.07
CA SER A 255 -17.51 -10.65 -15.99
C SER A 255 -16.13 -10.41 -16.63
N SER A 256 -15.08 -10.34 -15.83
CA SER A 256 -13.75 -9.99 -16.32
C SER A 256 -12.61 -10.59 -15.52
N MET A 257 -11.43 -10.61 -16.12
CA MET A 257 -10.19 -11.01 -15.46
C MET A 257 -9.11 -9.94 -15.61
N ARG A 258 -8.25 -9.84 -14.61
CA ARG A 258 -7.04 -9.03 -14.62
C ARG A 258 -5.82 -9.92 -14.65
N MET A 259 -4.84 -9.47 -15.43
CA MET A 259 -3.58 -10.16 -15.67
C MET A 259 -2.40 -9.21 -15.45
N THR A 260 -1.27 -9.77 -15.06
CA THR A 260 0.02 -9.07 -14.94
C THR A 260 0.93 -9.43 -16.10
N GLN A 261 1.49 -8.43 -16.77
CA GLN A 261 2.66 -8.59 -17.63
C GLN A 261 3.93 -8.83 -16.79
N PRO A 262 4.99 -9.47 -17.34
CA PRO A 262 6.22 -9.78 -16.61
C PRO A 262 6.91 -8.56 -15.97
N GLU A 263 6.83 -7.40 -16.61
CA GLU A 263 7.45 -6.15 -16.14
C GLU A 263 6.56 -5.30 -15.21
N GLU A 264 5.30 -5.71 -14.99
CA GLU A 264 4.37 -4.96 -14.16
C GLU A 264 4.74 -5.05 -12.68
N TRP A 265 4.78 -3.90 -12.01
CA TRP A 265 4.98 -3.85 -10.55
C TRP A 265 3.69 -4.15 -9.79
N HIS A 266 2.54 -3.96 -10.43
CA HIS A 266 1.24 -4.05 -9.79
C HIS A 266 0.83 -5.51 -9.55
N LYS A 267 0.74 -5.96 -8.30
CA LYS A 267 0.47 -7.37 -7.96
C LYS A 267 -0.81 -7.96 -8.58
N ASN A 268 -1.88 -7.15 -8.69
CA ASN A 268 -3.16 -7.59 -9.30
C ASN A 268 -3.22 -7.37 -10.82
N GLY A 269 -2.18 -6.78 -11.42
CA GLY A 269 -2.16 -6.45 -12.84
C GLY A 269 -3.12 -5.34 -13.27
N ARG A 270 -2.86 -4.81 -14.47
CA ARG A 270 -3.69 -3.79 -15.12
C ARG A 270 -4.03 -4.10 -16.56
N THR A 271 -3.55 -5.23 -17.08
CA THR A 271 -4.10 -5.84 -18.29
C THR A 271 -5.44 -6.50 -17.92
N ARG A 272 -6.50 -6.27 -18.71
CA ARG A 272 -7.85 -6.78 -18.43
C ARG A 272 -8.43 -7.44 -19.67
N ILE A 273 -9.16 -8.53 -19.47
CA ILE A 273 -10.04 -9.15 -20.48
C ILE A 273 -11.44 -9.19 -19.90
N ALA A 274 -12.42 -8.70 -20.64
CA ALA A 274 -13.84 -8.67 -20.30
C ALA A 274 -14.59 -9.67 -21.18
N PHE A 275 -15.61 -10.29 -20.58
CA PHE A 275 -16.45 -11.28 -21.19
C PHE A 275 -17.90 -10.84 -21.10
N ASP A 276 -18.68 -11.16 -22.12
CA ASP A 276 -20.11 -10.99 -22.11
C ASP A 276 -20.75 -11.90 -21.03
N PRO A 277 -21.64 -11.39 -20.17
CA PRO A 277 -22.25 -12.21 -19.13
C PRO A 277 -23.16 -13.33 -19.65
N GLU A 278 -23.77 -13.17 -20.83
CA GLU A 278 -24.75 -14.12 -21.37
C GLU A 278 -24.10 -15.11 -22.35
N THR A 279 -23.29 -14.60 -23.27
CA THR A 279 -22.64 -15.40 -24.33
C THR A 279 -21.25 -15.89 -23.92
N HIS A 280 -20.68 -15.35 -22.85
CA HIS A 280 -19.34 -15.64 -22.32
C HIS A 280 -18.18 -15.35 -23.29
N GLN A 281 -18.48 -14.74 -24.45
CA GLN A 281 -17.49 -14.35 -25.43
C GLN A 281 -16.72 -13.11 -24.95
N ILE A 282 -15.48 -12.95 -25.43
CA ILE A 282 -14.69 -11.78 -25.08
C ILE A 282 -15.27 -10.56 -25.78
N THR A 283 -15.56 -9.52 -25.00
CA THR A 283 -16.14 -8.26 -25.48
C THR A 283 -15.11 -7.16 -25.61
N GLU A 284 -14.17 -7.11 -24.66
CA GLU A 284 -13.14 -6.08 -24.60
C GLU A 284 -11.88 -6.65 -23.97
N TRP A 285 -10.72 -6.19 -24.44
CA TRP A 285 -9.46 -6.38 -23.73
C TRP A 285 -8.67 -5.07 -23.72
N THR A 286 -7.84 -4.91 -22.67
CA THR A 286 -6.92 -3.79 -22.53
C THR A 286 -5.57 -4.30 -22.08
N ASN A 287 -4.50 -3.86 -22.77
CA ASN A 287 -3.13 -4.16 -22.37
C ASN A 287 -2.50 -2.94 -21.69
N ILE A 288 -1.84 -3.15 -20.56
CA ILE A 288 -1.11 -2.09 -19.85
C ILE A 288 -0.01 -1.44 -20.69
N ARG A 289 0.59 -2.21 -21.62
CA ARG A 289 1.69 -1.75 -22.48
C ARG A 289 1.23 -0.65 -23.44
N GLU A 290 -0.05 -0.69 -23.81
CA GLU A 290 -0.74 0.25 -24.71
C GLU A 290 -1.40 1.41 -23.95
N GLN A 291 -1.17 1.54 -22.62
CA GLN A 291 -1.71 2.66 -21.83
C GLN A 291 -0.74 3.85 -21.79
N THR A 292 -1.26 5.03 -21.46
CA THR A 292 -0.43 6.24 -21.28
C THR A 292 0.73 6.00 -20.31
N LEU A 293 1.86 6.67 -20.56
CA LEU A 293 2.92 6.77 -19.58
C LEU A 293 2.40 7.26 -18.22
N GLY A 294 1.50 8.24 -18.21
CA GLY A 294 0.87 8.77 -16.99
C GLY A 294 0.08 7.71 -16.22
N TYR A 295 -0.71 6.88 -16.93
CA TYR A 295 -1.42 5.75 -16.35
C TYR A 295 -0.43 4.73 -15.80
N ARG A 296 0.55 4.29 -16.60
CA ARG A 296 1.56 3.30 -16.20
C ARG A 296 2.35 3.75 -14.96
N LEU A 297 2.70 5.03 -14.86
CA LEU A 297 3.35 5.61 -13.68
C LEU A 297 2.42 5.62 -12.46
N ALA A 298 1.15 5.99 -12.63
CA ALA A 298 0.19 5.97 -11.53
C ALA A 298 0.01 4.57 -10.93
N GLN A 299 0.10 3.51 -11.75
CA GLN A 299 0.00 2.12 -11.28
C GLN A 299 1.21 1.63 -10.48
N LYS A 300 2.34 2.36 -10.51
CA LYS A 300 3.53 2.07 -9.69
C LYS A 300 3.41 2.57 -8.25
N VAL A 301 2.49 3.49 -7.98
CA VAL A 301 2.30 4.08 -6.64
C VAL A 301 1.96 3.02 -5.61
N TYR A 302 0.98 2.17 -5.90
CA TYR A 302 0.55 1.11 -4.97
C TYR A 302 1.67 0.12 -4.63
N PRO A 303 2.37 -0.49 -5.62
CA PRO A 303 3.49 -1.40 -5.34
C PRO A 303 4.65 -0.79 -4.56
N LEU A 304 4.95 0.50 -4.79
CA LEU A 304 5.94 1.23 -4.01
C LEU A 304 5.51 1.36 -2.55
N HIS A 305 4.24 1.64 -2.29
CA HIS A 305 3.73 1.80 -0.93
C HIS A 305 3.75 0.50 -0.13
N ILE A 306 3.31 -0.62 -0.74
CA ILE A 306 3.18 -1.92 -0.07
C ILE A 306 4.45 -2.78 -0.14
N ALA A 307 5.56 -2.24 -0.64
CA ALA A 307 6.82 -2.95 -0.82
C ALA A 307 6.76 -4.22 -1.69
N ASN A 308 5.88 -4.25 -2.70
CA ASN A 308 5.73 -5.40 -3.62
C ASN A 308 6.80 -5.44 -4.74
N ILE A 309 7.88 -4.68 -4.62
CA ILE A 309 8.97 -4.61 -5.60
C ILE A 309 10.30 -4.75 -4.87
N GLY A 310 11.38 -5.11 -5.58
CA GLY A 310 12.74 -5.09 -5.01
C GLY A 310 13.01 -6.09 -3.88
N GLY A 311 12.08 -7.03 -3.65
CA GLY A 311 12.19 -8.11 -2.67
C GLY A 311 12.47 -7.62 -1.25
N GLY A 312 13.20 -8.45 -0.48
CA GLY A 312 13.52 -8.16 0.92
C GLY A 312 14.26 -6.84 1.16
N THR A 313 15.02 -6.35 0.17
CA THR A 313 15.75 -5.08 0.29
C THR A 313 14.79 -3.90 0.38
N TYR A 314 13.86 -3.80 -0.57
CA TYR A 314 12.89 -2.69 -0.57
C TYR A 314 11.86 -2.83 0.56
N LEU A 315 11.46 -4.07 0.89
CA LEU A 315 10.70 -4.36 2.10
C LEU A 315 11.38 -3.81 3.35
N THR A 316 12.69 -4.03 3.51
CA THR A 316 13.46 -3.47 4.63
C THR A 316 13.43 -1.95 4.63
N VAL A 317 13.55 -1.30 3.46
CA VAL A 317 13.49 0.16 3.34
C VAL A 317 12.13 0.71 3.81
N ILE A 318 11.03 0.13 3.34
CA ILE A 318 9.68 0.57 3.71
C ILE A 318 9.38 0.25 5.17
N PHE A 319 9.78 -0.93 5.66
CA PHE A 319 9.68 -1.29 7.08
C PHE A 319 10.40 -0.29 7.99
N LEU A 320 11.66 0.02 7.68
CA LEU A 320 12.44 1.01 8.44
C LEU A 320 11.81 2.40 8.36
N SER A 321 11.17 2.77 7.25
CA SER A 321 10.45 4.03 7.13
C SER A 321 9.24 4.08 8.08
N GLY A 322 8.48 2.99 8.20
CA GLY A 322 7.35 2.87 9.12
C GLY A 322 7.80 2.94 10.58
N VAL A 323 8.84 2.19 10.97
CA VAL A 323 9.46 2.26 12.30
C VAL A 323 9.96 3.68 12.59
N ALA A 324 10.56 4.35 11.62
CA ALA A 324 11.02 5.73 11.80
C ALA A 324 9.87 6.70 12.01
N LEU A 325 8.76 6.57 11.30
CA LEU A 325 7.56 7.40 11.51
C LEU A 325 6.99 7.22 12.93
N ILE A 326 6.93 5.99 13.44
CA ILE A 326 6.56 5.69 14.82
C ILE A 326 7.49 6.42 15.80
N LEU A 327 8.81 6.26 15.61
CA LEU A 327 9.82 6.92 16.45
C LEU A 327 9.73 8.45 16.38
N LEU A 328 9.53 9.02 15.20
CA LEU A 328 9.38 10.47 15.01
C LEU A 328 8.18 11.02 15.78
N SER A 329 7.03 10.36 15.69
CA SER A 329 5.82 10.72 16.44
C SER A 329 6.06 10.69 17.95
N VAL A 330 6.59 9.57 18.48
CA VAL A 330 6.85 9.40 19.91
C VAL A 330 7.90 10.39 20.43
N THR A 331 9.05 10.47 19.77
CA THR A 331 10.15 11.36 20.18
C THR A 331 9.77 12.83 20.10
N GLY A 332 8.98 13.23 19.11
CA GLY A 332 8.53 14.61 18.94
C GLY A 332 7.61 15.07 20.07
N VAL A 333 6.58 14.26 20.38
CA VAL A 333 5.64 14.52 21.48
C VAL A 333 6.36 14.49 22.83
N TRP A 334 7.18 13.47 23.07
CA TRP A 334 7.90 13.32 24.33
C TRP A 334 8.87 14.47 24.57
N PHE A 335 9.59 14.90 23.54
CA PHE A 335 10.47 16.07 23.64
C PHE A 335 9.69 17.33 24.04
N TRP A 336 8.52 17.54 23.44
CA TRP A 336 7.66 18.68 23.76
C TRP A 336 7.14 18.63 25.20
N LEU A 337 6.66 17.47 25.67
CA LEU A 337 6.21 17.28 27.05
C LEU A 337 7.33 17.56 28.05
N TRP A 338 8.52 16.98 27.81
CA TRP A 338 9.71 17.21 28.63
C TRP A 338 10.10 18.69 28.68
N TYR A 339 10.09 19.37 27.52
CA TYR A 339 10.41 20.80 27.44
C TYR A 339 9.41 21.67 28.21
N ARG A 340 8.11 21.34 28.17
CA ARG A 340 7.07 22.05 28.95
C ARG A 340 7.24 21.86 30.45
N GLN A 341 7.52 20.63 30.90
CA GLN A 341 7.75 20.36 32.34
C GLN A 341 8.95 21.15 32.87
N LYS A 342 10.09 21.14 32.15
CA LYS A 342 11.29 21.89 32.57
C LYS A 342 11.12 23.41 32.57
N ARG A 343 10.19 23.96 31.78
CA ARG A 343 9.82 25.38 31.85
C ARG A 343 9.00 25.70 33.09
N LYS A 344 8.05 24.82 33.46
CA LYS A 344 7.23 25.00 34.67
C LYS A 344 8.06 24.94 35.95
N THR A 345 9.09 24.10 36.02
CA THR A 345 9.97 23.99 37.20
C THR A 345 11.00 25.13 37.32
N ARG A 346 11.05 26.05 36.35
CA ARG A 346 11.98 27.20 36.32
C ARG A 346 11.26 28.55 36.50
N SER A 347 9.93 28.53 36.41
CA SER A 347 9.04 29.62 36.83
C SER A 347 8.59 29.33 38.25
#